data_AF-A0A8T8D8M2-F1
#
_entry.id   AF-A0A8T8D8M2-F1
#
_cell.length_a   1.000
_cell.length_b   1.000
_cell.length_c   1.000
_cell.angle_alpha   90.00
_cell.angle_beta   90.00
_cell.angle_gamma   90.00
#
_symmetry.space_group_name_H-M   'P 1'
#
loop_
_entity.id
_entity.type
_entity.pdbx_description
1 polymer ?
#
loop_
_entity_poly.entity_id
_entity_poly.type
_entity_poly.pdbx_seq_one_letter_code
_entity_poly.pdbx_strand_id
1 'polypeptide(L)'
;MPGTPAVTVALSEREMALLRNVADFAGFGCDIHAVEVEPAVEPQELEELVDTLDAAMEAGEAPVLTRRQLEVAFGLLDYQQWQCPLATWCEVDDATQDELDALREKIQEALT
;
A
#
# COMPACT_ATOMS: atom_id res chain seq x y z
N MET A 1 11.15 16.60 -18.27
CA MET A 1 9.73 16.22 -18.12
C MET A 1 9.23 16.92 -16.86
N PRO A 2 8.02 17.51 -16.83
CA PRO A 2 7.45 17.99 -15.57
C PRO A 2 7.34 16.78 -14.64
N GLY A 3 8.16 16.76 -13.59
CA GLY A 3 8.22 15.64 -12.66
C GLY A 3 6.87 15.46 -12.00
N THR A 4 6.40 14.22 -11.92
CA THR A 4 5.23 13.86 -11.12
C THR A 4 5.40 14.50 -9.74
N PRO A 5 4.44 15.28 -9.24
CA PRO A 5 4.60 15.94 -7.95
C PRO A 5 4.82 14.88 -6.87
N ALA A 6 5.93 15.01 -6.15
CA ALA A 6 6.18 14.24 -4.95
C ALA A 6 5.33 14.84 -3.84
N VAL A 7 4.60 14.01 -3.12
CA VAL A 7 3.69 14.36 -2.05
C VAL A 7 4.23 13.72 -0.78
N THR A 8 4.39 14.51 0.28
CA THR A 8 4.72 13.99 1.59
C THR A 8 3.42 13.57 2.28
N VAL A 9 3.32 12.30 2.65
CA VAL A 9 2.19 11.80 3.45
C VAL A 9 2.69 11.51 4.85
N ALA A 10 2.08 12.14 5.84
CA ALA A 10 2.41 11.92 7.25
C ALA A 10 1.80 10.61 7.73
N LEU A 11 2.48 9.51 7.45
CA LEU A 11 2.18 8.20 8.00
C LEU A 11 2.91 8.00 9.33
N SER A 12 2.21 7.48 10.32
CA SER A 12 2.85 6.96 11.53
C SER A 12 3.68 5.71 11.22
N GLU A 13 4.60 5.33 12.12
CA GLU A 13 5.37 4.08 12.00
C GLU A 13 4.47 2.87 11.79
N ARG A 14 3.30 2.84 12.47
CA ARG A 14 2.30 1.79 12.33
C ARG A 14 1.66 1.77 10.94
N GLU A 15 1.33 2.93 10.39
CA GLU A 15 0.71 3.06 9.07
C GLU A 15 1.68 2.72 7.94
N MET A 16 2.97 3.08 8.10
CA MET A 16 4.02 2.67 7.16
C MET A 16 4.21 1.16 7.17
N ALA A 17 4.32 0.55 8.36
CA ALA A 17 4.46 -0.91 8.49
C ALA A 17 3.24 -1.64 7.91
N LEU A 18 2.03 -1.11 8.13
CA LEU A 18 0.80 -1.66 7.57
C LEU A 18 0.81 -1.62 6.03
N LEU A 19 1.16 -0.47 5.45
CA LEU A 19 1.21 -0.32 3.99
C LEU A 19 2.29 -1.21 3.36
N ARG A 20 3.46 -1.30 4.00
CA ARG A 20 4.55 -2.20 3.61
C ARG A 20 4.08 -3.66 3.60
N ASN A 21 3.43 -4.11 4.67
CA ASN A 21 2.92 -5.48 4.74
C ASN A 21 1.89 -5.78 3.65
N VAL A 22 1.02 -4.82 3.33
CA VAL A 22 0.04 -4.95 2.23
C VAL A 22 0.75 -5.02 0.86
N ALA A 23 1.78 -4.21 0.65
CA ALA A 23 2.58 -4.22 -0.59
C ALA A 23 3.40 -5.51 -0.74
N ASP A 24 4.08 -5.94 0.33
CA ASP A 24 4.81 -7.23 0.40
C ASP A 24 3.86 -8.40 0.12
N PHE A 25 2.66 -8.38 0.71
CA PHE A 25 1.63 -9.38 0.48
C PHE A 25 1.21 -9.47 -0.99
N ALA A 26 0.99 -8.33 -1.63
CA ALA A 26 0.64 -8.27 -3.05
C ALA A 26 1.79 -8.73 -3.97
N GLY A 27 3.06 -8.61 -3.53
CA GLY A 27 4.25 -9.01 -4.27
C GLY A 27 4.72 -10.46 -4.04
N PHE A 28 4.53 -11.04 -2.85
CA PHE A 28 5.18 -12.31 -2.45
C PHE A 28 4.27 -13.50 -2.11
N GLY A 29 2.94 -13.39 -2.22
CA GLY A 29 2.10 -14.56 -2.45
C GLY A 29 1.05 -14.88 -1.40
N CYS A 30 -0.18 -14.49 -1.69
CA CYS A 30 -1.25 -15.48 -1.63
C CYS A 30 -1.45 -16.03 -3.05
N ASP A 31 -1.62 -17.35 -3.18
CA ASP A 31 -2.24 -17.97 -4.36
C ASP A 31 -3.65 -17.37 -4.47
N ILE A 32 -3.75 -16.19 -5.08
CA ILE A 32 -5.03 -15.56 -5.39
C ILE A 32 -5.68 -16.52 -6.37
N HIS A 33 -6.62 -17.31 -5.87
CA HIS A 33 -7.45 -18.18 -6.68
C HIS A 33 -8.22 -17.33 -7.69
N ALA A 34 -7.66 -17.20 -8.89
CA ALA A 34 -8.32 -16.94 -10.16
C ALA A 34 -9.56 -16.02 -10.06
N VAL A 35 -9.38 -14.82 -9.55
CA VAL A 35 -10.24 -13.71 -9.96
C VAL A 35 -9.37 -12.90 -10.90
N GLU A 36 -9.75 -12.88 -12.18
CA GLU A 36 -9.14 -12.05 -13.23
C GLU A 36 -9.37 -10.56 -12.90
N VAL A 37 -8.70 -10.06 -11.88
CA VAL A 37 -8.45 -8.65 -11.72
C VAL A 37 -7.01 -8.51 -12.16
N GLU A 38 -6.79 -7.96 -13.36
CA GLU A 38 -5.46 -7.47 -13.70
C GLU A 38 -4.98 -6.65 -12.51
N PRO A 39 -3.88 -7.02 -11.82
CA PRO A 39 -3.31 -6.10 -10.88
C PRO A 39 -2.94 -4.88 -11.72
N ALA A 40 -3.66 -3.77 -11.53
CA ALA A 40 -3.43 -2.52 -12.25
C ALA A 40 -2.09 -1.86 -11.85
N VAL A 41 -1.20 -2.65 -11.25
CA VAL A 41 0.06 -2.31 -10.64
C VAL A 41 1.10 -3.26 -11.22
N GLU A 42 2.10 -2.70 -11.88
CA GLU A 42 3.22 -3.49 -12.39
C GLU A 42 4.16 -3.91 -11.24
N PRO A 43 4.85 -5.05 -11.32
CA PRO A 43 5.80 -5.49 -10.27
C PRO A 43 6.84 -4.42 -9.90
N GLN A 44 7.33 -3.67 -10.89
CA GLN A 44 8.28 -2.59 -10.67
C GLN A 44 7.68 -1.44 -9.83
N GLU A 45 6.38 -1.15 -9.98
CA GLU A 45 5.71 -0.11 -9.20
C GLU A 45 5.53 -0.52 -7.74
N LEU A 46 5.36 -1.82 -7.48
CA LEU A 46 5.36 -2.39 -6.13
C LEU A 46 6.75 -2.30 -5.50
N GLU A 47 7.79 -2.72 -6.22
CA GLU A 47 9.18 -2.63 -5.77
C GLU A 47 9.55 -1.18 -5.42
N GLU A 48 9.23 -0.22 -6.30
CA GLU A 48 9.51 1.20 -6.07
C GLU A 48 8.73 1.77 -4.87
N LEU A 49 7.51 1.30 -4.62
CA LEU A 49 6.73 1.69 -3.43
C LEU A 49 7.36 1.13 -2.16
N VAL A 50 7.69 -0.16 -2.12
CA VAL A 50 8.32 -0.82 -0.97
C VAL A 50 9.66 -0.19 -0.63
N ASP A 51 10.53 0.02 -1.62
CA ASP A 51 11.83 0.67 -1.42
C ASP A 51 11.70 2.07 -0.80
N THR A 52 10.70 2.85 -1.24
CA THR A 52 10.45 4.19 -0.70
C THR A 52 9.95 4.14 0.75
N LEU A 53 9.11 3.16 1.09
CA LEU A 53 8.62 2.97 2.46
C LEU A 53 9.73 2.48 3.39
N ASP A 54 10.58 1.56 2.93
CA ASP A 54 11.71 1.05 3.69
C ASP A 54 12.73 2.16 3.98
N ALA A 55 13.07 2.97 2.98
CA ALA A 55 13.95 4.12 3.18
C ALA A 55 13.38 5.13 4.20
N ALA A 56 12.07 5.39 4.17
CA ALA A 56 11.42 6.30 5.11
C ALA A 56 11.41 5.73 6.54
N MET A 57 11.13 4.43 6.69
CA MET A 57 11.16 3.74 7.98
C MET A 57 12.57 3.70 8.58
N GLU A 58 13.59 3.38 7.80
CA GLU A 58 14.99 3.38 8.25
C GLU A 58 15.45 4.78 8.70
N ALA A 59 14.95 5.83 8.04
CA ALA A 59 15.22 7.22 8.41
C ALA A 59 14.37 7.71 9.61
N GLY A 60 13.27 7.02 9.95
CA GLY A 60 12.28 7.51 10.91
C GLY A 60 11.55 8.76 10.42
N GLU A 61 11.40 8.92 9.11
CA GLU A 61 10.82 10.09 8.45
C GLU A 61 9.48 9.74 7.78
N ALA A 62 8.68 10.77 7.49
CA ALA A 62 7.45 10.60 6.72
C ALA A 62 7.79 10.29 5.24
N PRO A 63 7.14 9.31 4.60
CA PRO A 63 7.45 8.94 3.23
C PRO A 63 7.06 10.06 2.25
N VAL A 64 7.95 10.30 1.29
CA VAL A 64 7.69 11.19 0.15
C VAL A 64 7.33 10.31 -1.04
N LEU A 65 6.04 10.17 -1.31
CA LEU A 65 5.51 9.32 -2.36
C LEU A 65 5.13 10.16 -3.57
N THR A 66 5.41 9.64 -4.76
CA THR A 66 4.84 10.22 -5.97
C THR A 66 3.33 9.98 -6.02
N ARG A 67 2.61 10.79 -6.78
CA ARG A 67 1.18 10.55 -7.05
C ARG A 67 0.89 9.12 -7.52
N ARG A 68 1.74 8.57 -8.40
CA ARG A 68 1.58 7.21 -8.91
C ARG A 68 1.73 6.16 -7.80
N GLN A 69 2.73 6.30 -6.93
CA GLN A 69 2.91 5.42 -5.77
C GLN A 69 1.72 5.50 -4.80
N LEU A 70 1.10 6.68 -4.63
CA LEU A 70 -0.14 6.82 -3.84
C LEU A 70 -1.34 6.12 -4.49
N GLU A 71 -1.49 6.23 -5.81
CA GLU A 71 -2.53 5.52 -6.57
C GLU A 71 -2.36 4.00 -6.48
N VAL A 72 -1.11 3.52 -6.53
CA VAL A 72 -0.76 2.11 -6.31
C VAL A 72 -1.12 1.67 -4.89
N ALA A 73 -0.67 2.41 -3.88
CA ALA A 73 -0.97 2.14 -2.48
C ALA A 73 -2.49 2.09 -2.21
N PHE A 74 -3.23 3.03 -2.77
CA PHE A 74 -4.69 3.06 -2.67
C PHE A 74 -5.34 1.84 -3.34
N GLY A 75 -4.92 1.50 -4.57
CA GLY A 75 -5.42 0.34 -5.29
C GLY A 75 -5.15 -0.99 -4.57
N LEU A 76 -4.02 -1.11 -3.87
CA LEU A 76 -3.69 -2.29 -3.06
C LEU A 76 -4.60 -2.46 -1.85
N LEU A 77 -4.94 -1.35 -1.17
CA LEU A 77 -5.86 -1.37 -0.03
C LEU A 77 -7.28 -1.74 -0.48
N ASP A 78 -7.75 -1.20 -1.60
CA ASP A 78 -9.05 -1.56 -2.17
C ASP A 78 -9.09 -3.02 -2.64
N TYR A 79 -8.01 -3.50 -3.25
CA TYR A 79 -7.87 -4.89 -3.67
C TYR A 79 -7.97 -5.86 -2.47
N GLN A 80 -7.32 -5.52 -1.36
CA GLN A 80 -7.38 -6.32 -0.13
C GLN A 80 -8.83 -6.42 0.39
N GLN A 81 -9.59 -5.32 0.39
CA GLN A 81 -11.01 -5.34 0.82
C GLN A 81 -11.90 -6.20 -0.10
N TRP A 82 -11.65 -6.17 -1.41
CA TRP A 82 -12.45 -6.90 -2.39
C TRP A 82 -12.14 -8.41 -2.45
N GLN A 83 -10.88 -8.80 -2.27
CA GLN A 83 -10.42 -10.17 -2.49
C GLN A 83 -10.26 -10.99 -1.20
N CYS A 84 -10.19 -10.35 -0.04
CA CYS A 84 -10.08 -11.03 1.25
C CYS A 84 -11.30 -10.82 2.16
N PRO A 85 -12.51 -11.30 1.79
CA PRO A 85 -13.60 -11.48 2.76
C PRO A 85 -13.27 -12.55 3.82
N LEU A 86 -12.18 -13.30 3.62
CA LEU A 86 -11.60 -14.26 4.55
C LEU A 86 -10.30 -13.70 5.13
N ALA A 87 -10.40 -12.68 5.99
CA ALA A 87 -9.32 -12.23 6.88
C ALA A 87 -8.79 -13.31 7.86
N THR A 88 -9.09 -14.59 7.61
CA THR A 88 -8.69 -15.74 8.42
C THR A 88 -7.51 -16.51 7.83
N TRP A 89 -7.09 -16.26 6.58
CA TRP A 89 -6.10 -17.12 5.90
C TRP A 89 -4.85 -16.39 5.38
N CYS A 90 -4.92 -15.10 5.10
CA CYS A 90 -3.76 -14.30 4.78
C CYS A 90 -3.57 -13.32 5.96
N GLU A 91 -2.79 -13.73 6.96
CA GLU A 91 -2.42 -12.90 8.12
C GLU A 91 -1.55 -11.74 7.61
N VAL A 92 -2.17 -10.61 7.26
CA VAL A 92 -1.45 -9.33 7.33
C VAL A 92 -1.29 -9.05 8.81
N ASP A 93 -0.13 -9.41 9.36
CA ASP A 93 0.18 -9.42 10.81
C ASP A 93 -0.54 -8.28 11.55
N ASP A 94 -1.51 -8.67 12.39
CA ASP A 94 -2.23 -7.84 13.36
C ASP A 94 -2.99 -6.60 12.83
N ALA A 95 -3.30 -6.54 11.53
CA ALA A 95 -4.06 -5.42 10.96
C ALA A 95 -5.58 -5.60 11.11
N THR A 96 -6.24 -4.66 11.80
CA THR A 96 -7.70 -4.59 11.82
C THR A 96 -8.26 -3.91 10.56
N GLN A 97 -9.51 -4.24 10.21
CA GLN A 97 -10.20 -3.58 9.10
C GLN A 97 -10.28 -2.06 9.28
N ASP A 98 -10.51 -1.60 10.52
CA ASP A 98 -10.57 -0.18 10.84
C ASP A 98 -9.23 0.54 10.62
N GLU A 99 -8.10 -0.11 10.90
CA GLU A 99 -6.76 0.44 10.61
C GLU A 99 -6.51 0.58 9.10
N LEU A 100 -6.95 -0.40 8.31
CA LEU A 100 -6.84 -0.37 6.85
C LEU A 100 -7.75 0.71 6.24
N ASP A 101 -8.98 0.86 6.74
CA ASP A 101 -9.91 1.91 6.32
C ASP A 101 -9.39 3.32 6.66
N ALA A 102 -8.80 3.50 7.85
CA ALA A 102 -8.20 4.77 8.26
C ALA A 102 -6.97 5.12 7.41
N LEU A 103 -6.11 4.15 7.10
CA LEU A 103 -4.97 4.35 6.20
C LEU A 103 -5.44 4.71 4.78
N ARG A 104 -6.47 4.03 4.28
CA ARG A 104 -7.08 4.34 2.98
C ARG A 104 -7.58 5.78 2.92
N GLU A 105 -8.32 6.22 3.94
CA GLU A 105 -8.85 7.59 4.01
C GLU A 105 -7.72 8.63 3.91
N LYS A 106 -6.63 8.45 4.67
CA LYS A 106 -5.45 9.33 4.61
C LYS A 106 -4.79 9.39 3.22
N ILE A 107 -4.66 8.24 2.56
CA ILE A 107 -4.07 8.20 1.20
C ILE A 107 -5.02 8.88 0.20
N GLN A 108 -6.33 8.68 0.32
CA GLN A 108 -7.34 9.32 -0.52
C GLN A 108 -7.37 10.85 -0.35
N GLU A 109 -7.21 11.34 0.88
CA GLU A 109 -7.05 12.77 1.16
C GLU A 109 -5.80 13.33 0.46
N ALA A 110 -4.68 12.60 0.47
CA ALA A 110 -3.45 13.02 -0.20
C ALA A 110 -3.53 13.02 -1.75
N LEU A 111 -4.49 12.29 -2.32
CA LEU A 111 -4.71 12.21 -3.78
C LEU A 111 -5.62 13.32 -4.34
N THR A 112 -6.36 14.01 -3.47
CA THR A 112 -7.38 15.03 -3.79
C THR A 112 -6.75 16.41 -3.98
#